data_AF-K2EEG5-F1
#
_entry.id   AF-K2EEG5-F1
#
_cell.length_a   1.000
_cell.length_b   1.000
_cell.length_c   1.000
_cell.angle_alpha   90.00
_cell.angle_beta   90.00
_cell.angle_gamma   90.00
#
_symmetry.space_group_name_H-M   'P 1'
#
loop_
_entity.id
_entity.type
_entity.pdbx_description
1 polymer ?
#
loop_
_entity_poly.entity_id
_entity_poly.type
_entity_poly.pdbx_seq_one_letter_code
_entity_poly.pdbx_strand_id
1 'polypeptide(L)' 'MESGLAVAALTQCSAPEHLQVLGAMHGLGPLAPMEVAVYRSRESRGNKAVDSLHSLLVKTLRLSG' A
#
# COMPACT_ATOMS: atom_id res chain seq x y z
N MET A 1 12.55 -12.25 30.89
CA MET A 1 12.62 -11.54 29.59
C MET A 1 11.47 -10.56 29.56
N GLU A 2 11.73 -9.27 29.76
CA GLU A 2 10.72 -8.23 29.52
C GLU A 2 10.84 -7.82 28.06
N SER A 3 9.97 -8.34 27.20
CA SER A 3 9.91 -7.85 25.83
C SER A 3 9.17 -6.51 25.84
N GLY A 4 9.87 -5.41 25.52
CA GLY A 4 9.27 -4.10 25.40
C GLY A 4 8.22 -4.03 24.28
N LEU A 5 7.29 -3.09 24.38
CA LEU A 5 6.29 -2.82 23.34
C LEU A 5 6.95 -2.17 22.12
N ALA A 6 6.70 -2.71 20.93
CA ALA A 6 7.13 -2.14 19.67
C ALA A 6 5.93 -1.63 18.86
N VAL A 7 6.09 -0.49 18.20
CA VAL A 7 5.08 0.12 17.31
C VAL A 7 5.71 0.31 15.94
N ALA A 8 4.98 -0.03 14.88
CA ALA A 8 5.42 0.11 13.50
C ALA A 8 4.31 0.74 12.63
N ALA A 9 4.71 1.54 11.65
CA ALA A 9 3.82 2.01 10.59
C ALA A 9 3.87 1.03 9.42
N LEU A 10 2.71 0.50 9.02
CA LEU A 10 2.56 -0.46 7.92
C LEU A 10 1.60 0.10 6.87
N THR A 11 1.78 -0.33 5.63
CA THR A 11 0.76 -0.14 4.59
C THR A 11 -0.47 -0.97 4.93
N GLN A 12 -1.67 -0.41 4.73
CA GLN A 12 -2.93 -1.06 5.10
C GLN A 12 -3.10 -2.44 4.44
N CYS A 13 -2.68 -2.58 3.18
CA CYS A 13 -2.75 -3.84 2.43
C CYS A 13 -1.74 -4.92 2.89
N SER A 14 -0.89 -4.61 3.87
CA SER A 14 0.14 -5.52 4.38
C SER A 14 0.09 -5.71 5.90
N ALA A 15 -0.89 -5.08 6.57
CA ALA A 15 -1.05 -5.19 8.02
C ALA A 15 -1.59 -6.59 8.39
N PRO A 16 -0.86 -7.38 9.20
CA PRO A 16 -1.36 -8.66 9.69
C PRO A 16 -2.59 -8.47 10.58
N GLU A 17 -3.58 -9.36 10.45
CA GLU A 17 -4.86 -9.27 11.18
C GLU A 17 -4.71 -9.33 12.71
N HIS A 18 -3.61 -9.92 13.20
CA HIS A 18 -3.34 -10.06 14.63
C HIS A 18 -2.71 -8.79 15.26
N LEU A 19 -2.35 -7.78 14.47
CA LEU A 19 -1.82 -6.53 15.01
C LEU A 19 -2.94 -5.54 15.35
N GLN A 20 -2.81 -4.88 16.50
CA GLN A 20 -3.69 -3.80 16.86
C GLN A 20 -3.38 -2.55 16.02
N VAL A 21 -4.40 -1.99 15.37
CA VAL A 21 -4.29 -0.70 14.69
C VAL A 21 -4.37 0.42 15.72
N LEU A 22 -3.31 1.24 15.78
CA LEU A 22 -3.23 2.42 16.64
C LEU A 22 -3.58 3.69 15.85
N GLY A 23 -4.04 4.73 16.54
CA GLY A 23 -4.52 5.97 15.93
C GLY A 23 -4.71 7.08 16.95
N ALA A 24 -5.57 8.06 16.66
CA ALA A 24 -5.77 9.25 17.50
C ALA A 24 -6.09 8.95 18.98
N MET A 25 -6.89 7.91 19.26
CA MET A 25 -7.19 7.49 20.64
C MET A 25 -5.96 7.03 21.44
N HIS A 26 -4.87 6.69 20.76
CA HIS A 26 -3.60 6.28 21.33
C HIS A 26 -2.55 7.41 21.29
N GLY A 27 -2.96 8.65 21.00
CA GLY A 27 -2.07 9.81 20.89
C GLY A 27 -1.25 9.87 19.61
N LEU A 28 -1.56 9.04 18.60
CA LEU A 28 -0.89 9.05 17.31
C LEU A 28 -1.65 9.94 16.31
N GLY A 29 -0.94 10.90 15.71
CA GLY A 29 -1.47 11.78 14.66
C GLY A 29 -1.72 11.05 13.33
N PRO A 30 -2.41 11.70 12.38
CA PRO A 30 -2.64 11.11 11.06
C PRO A 30 -1.32 10.97 10.28
N LEU A 31 -1.23 9.92 9.47
CA LEU A 31 -0.15 9.74 8.50
C LEU A 31 -0.64 10.21 7.13
N ALA A 32 0.26 10.81 6.35
CA ALA A 32 -0.03 11.10 4.95
C ALA A 32 -0.27 9.77 4.19
N PRO A 33 -1.23 9.72 3.24
CA PRO A 33 -1.41 8.56 2.38
C PRO A 33 -0.10 8.18 1.66
N MET A 34 0.15 6.89 1.53
CA MET A 34 1.31 6.39 0.80
C MET A 34 1.04 6.44 -0.71
N GLU A 35 1.93 7.09 -1.46
CA GLU A 35 1.88 7.10 -2.92
C GLU A 35 2.39 5.78 -3.51
N VAL A 36 1.68 5.25 -4.49
CA VAL A 36 2.01 3.99 -5.16
C VAL A 36 2.02 4.18 -6.68
N ALA A 37 3.00 3.59 -7.36
CA ALA A 37 3.16 3.71 -8.81
C ALA A 37 3.30 2.34 -9.49
N VAL A 38 2.74 2.23 -10.69
CA VAL A 38 2.89 1.08 -11.58
C VAL A 38 3.91 1.41 -12.66
N TYR A 39 4.97 0.62 -12.75
CA TYR A 39 6.02 0.78 -13.75
C TYR A 39 5.99 -0.34 -14.78
N ARG A 40 6.44 -0.01 -16.00
CA ARG A 40 6.71 -0.94 -17.09
C ARG A 40 7.91 -0.46 -17.89
N SER A 41 8.58 -1.37 -18.59
CA SER A 41 9.67 -0.98 -19.50
C SER A 41 9.14 -0.18 -20.69
N ARG A 42 9.99 0.63 -21.32
CA ARG A 42 9.60 1.44 -22.49
C ARG A 42 9.33 0.56 -23.69
N GLU A 43 10.09 -0.52 -23.83
CA GLU A 43 10.07 -1.52 -24.90
C GLU A 43 8.78 -2.34 -24.87
N SER A 44 8.13 -2.46 -23.71
CA SER A 44 6.85 -3.17 -23.57
C SER A 44 5.64 -2.38 -24.05
N ARG A 45 5.79 -1.10 -24.40
CA ARG A 45 4.69 -0.25 -24.88
C ARG A 45 4.16 -0.75 -26.21
N GLY A 46 2.84 -0.85 -26.33
CA GLY A 46 2.19 -1.39 -27.52
C GLY A 46 2.05 -2.92 -27.52
N ASN A 47 2.67 -3.62 -26.55
CA ASN A 47 2.34 -5.01 -26.30
C ASN A 47 0.95 -5.08 -25.66
N LYS A 48 -0.01 -5.67 -26.37
CA LYS A 48 -1.42 -5.72 -25.95
C LYS A 48 -1.64 -6.29 -24.55
N ALA A 49 -0.89 -7.32 -24.15
CA ALA A 49 -1.03 -7.94 -22.84
C ALA A 49 -0.54 -7.01 -21.72
N VAL A 50 0.63 -6.38 -21.93
CA VAL A 50 1.22 -5.45 -20.96
C VAL A 50 0.39 -4.17 -20.85
N ASP A 51 -0.09 -3.63 -21.97
CA ASP A 51 -0.98 -2.46 -21.99
C ASP A 51 -2.26 -2.74 -21.20
N SER A 52 -2.88 -3.91 -21.41
CA SER A 52 -4.10 -4.31 -20.71
C SER A 52 -3.87 -4.47 -19.21
N LEU A 53 -2.79 -5.16 -18.80
CA LEU A 53 -2.45 -5.34 -17.39
C LEU A 53 -2.15 -4.00 -16.71
N HIS A 54 -1.35 -3.14 -17.34
CA HIS A 54 -1.04 -1.81 -16.81
C HIS A 54 -2.32 -0.99 -16.61
N SER A 55 -3.22 -0.96 -17.60
CA SER A 55 -4.52 -0.28 -17.48
C SER A 55 -5.37 -0.88 -16.36
N LEU A 56 -5.40 -2.20 -16.22
CA LEU A 56 -6.16 -2.87 -15.16
C LEU A 56 -5.63 -2.47 -13.79
N LEU A 57 -4.32 -2.58 -13.56
CA LEU A 57 -3.69 -2.23 -12.27
C LEU A 57 -3.96 -0.77 -11.88
N VAL A 58 -3.78 0.17 -12.82
CA VAL A 58 -4.03 1.60 -12.55
C VAL A 58 -5.51 1.86 -12.22
N LYS A 59 -6.45 1.21 -12.91
CA LYS A 59 -7.88 1.37 -12.64
C LYS A 59 -8.26 0.76 -11.29
N THR A 60 -7.82 -0.46 -11.01
CA THR A 60 -8.16 -1.18 -9.79
C THR A 60 -7.58 -0.49 -8.55
N LEU A 61 -6.29 -0.14 -8.57
CA LEU A 61 -5.62 0.42 -7.39
C LEU A 61 -6.05 1.85 -7.06
N ARG A 62 -6.52 2.63 -8.06
CA ARG A 62 -7.10 3.97 -7.81
C ARG A 62 -8.43 3.94 -7.06
N LEU A 63 -9.19 2.84 -7.16
CA LEU A 63 -10.48 2.67 -6.47
C LEU A 63 -10.33 2.12 -5.06
N SER A 64 -9.12 1.68 -4.68
CA SER A 64 -8.81 1.06 -3.40
C SER A 64 -8.24 2.03 -2.36
N GLY A 65 -8.27 3.34 -2.64
CA GLY A 65 -7.82 4.42 -1.75
C GLY A 65 -8.97 5.25 -1.20
#